data_AF-A0A7C9HJK2-F1
#
_entry.id   AF-A0A7C9HJK2-F1
#
_cell.length_a   1.000
_cell.length_b   1.000
_cell.length_c   1.000
_cell.angle_alpha   90.00
_cell.angle_beta   90.00
_cell.angle_gamma   90.00
#
_symmetry.space_group_name_H-M   'P 1'
#
loop_
_entity.id
_entity.type
_entity.pdbx_description
1 polymer ?
#
loop_
_entity_poly.entity_id
_entity_poly.type
_entity_poly.pdbx_seq_one_letter_code
_entity_poly.pdbx_strand_id
1 'polypeptide(L)'
;MSAPRFVSPLRWEPLPYLVLVALLLLTGLVRPDSGGWLVALLVAIALTAAWGVVAFVRERRMRNPDPMGDLASLDGIEVVDAAPVAAEVRSVVPVVDVHRHQPAIDLARLHGGASQPAILVPRARRWLSPRYRIGVQLVGGDRPRHAGFLGDAADARWRDGLDALRTARGAYVRVPAAIEGSARPFRVDVDLSGLEAIAGDRGEASVDGP
;
A
#
# COMPACT_ATOMS: atom_id res chain seq x y z
N MET A 1 18.39 3.62 7.41
CA MET A 1 18.17 4.20 6.06
C MET A 1 16.81 4.86 6.06
N SER A 2 16.67 6.08 5.50
CA SER A 2 15.36 6.76 5.44
C SER A 2 14.46 6.11 4.39
N ALA A 3 13.17 6.04 4.64
CA ALA A 3 12.22 5.38 3.75
C ALA A 3 12.01 6.21 2.46
N PRO A 4 11.86 5.54 1.30
CA PRO A 4 11.64 6.25 0.05
C PRO A 4 10.31 7.01 0.08
N ARG A 5 10.37 8.29 -0.31
CA ARG A 5 9.18 9.16 -0.40
C ARG A 5 8.44 9.03 -1.72
N PHE A 6 9.14 8.64 -2.78
CA PHE A 6 8.60 8.54 -4.13
C PHE A 6 8.89 7.18 -4.76
N VAL A 7 7.99 6.75 -5.63
CA VAL A 7 8.14 5.58 -6.48
C VAL A 7 9.26 5.88 -7.49
N SER A 8 10.13 4.89 -7.73
CA SER A 8 11.10 4.98 -8.83
C SER A 8 10.38 5.15 -10.17
N PRO A 9 10.83 6.04 -11.07
CA PRO A 9 10.20 6.26 -12.38
C PRO A 9 10.01 4.96 -13.18
N LEU A 10 10.98 4.05 -13.11
CA LEU A 10 10.94 2.74 -13.78
C LEU A 10 9.84 1.80 -13.25
N ARG A 11 9.35 2.04 -12.03
CA ARG A 11 8.28 1.27 -11.38
C ARG A 11 6.94 1.99 -11.39
N TRP A 12 6.89 3.23 -11.87
CA TRP A 12 5.71 4.05 -11.76
C TRP A 12 4.61 3.52 -12.68
N GLU A 13 4.83 3.47 -14.01
CA GLU A 13 3.93 2.80 -14.98
C GLU A 13 4.65 2.39 -16.29
N PRO A 14 4.56 1.12 -16.74
CA PRO A 14 5.18 0.66 -17.99
C PRO A 14 4.39 1.02 -19.25
N LEU A 15 3.13 1.47 -19.12
CA LEU A 15 2.18 1.67 -20.23
C LEU A 15 2.70 2.64 -21.31
N PRO A 16 3.30 3.79 -20.99
CA PRO A 16 3.83 4.69 -22.02
C PRO A 16 4.94 4.04 -22.87
N TYR A 17 5.77 3.20 -22.26
CA TYR A 17 6.83 2.47 -22.95
C TYR A 17 6.27 1.37 -23.85
N LEU A 18 5.20 0.68 -23.41
CA LEU A 18 4.51 -0.31 -24.24
C LEU A 18 3.83 0.32 -25.45
N VAL A 19 3.25 1.51 -25.32
CA VAL A 19 2.68 2.27 -26.45
C VAL A 19 3.77 2.67 -27.43
N LEU A 20 4.94 3.14 -26.95
CA LEU A 20 6.10 3.43 -27.80
C LEU A 20 6.57 2.20 -28.59
N VAL A 21 6.67 1.04 -27.92
CA VAL A 21 6.99 -0.22 -28.60
C VAL A 21 5.92 -0.55 -29.64
N ALA A 22 4.64 -0.50 -29.30
CA ALA A 22 3.55 -0.80 -30.24
C ALA A 22 3.55 0.14 -31.47
N LEU A 23 3.79 1.44 -31.27
CA LEU A 23 3.94 2.41 -32.34
C LEU A 23 5.16 2.09 -33.23
N LEU A 24 6.27 1.68 -32.63
CA LEU A 24 7.46 1.23 -33.37
C LEU A 24 7.16 -0.02 -34.20
N LEU A 25 6.41 -0.99 -33.65
CA LEU A 25 5.97 -2.18 -34.38
C LEU A 25 5.06 -1.81 -35.57
N LEU A 26 4.15 -0.85 -35.38
CA LEU A 26 3.28 -0.32 -36.44
C LEU A 26 4.06 0.37 -37.56
N THR A 27 5.17 1.04 -37.27
CA THR A 27 6.02 1.62 -38.33
C THR A 27 6.67 0.55 -39.22
N GLY A 28 6.92 -0.65 -38.68
CA GLY A 28 7.44 -1.78 -39.44
C GLY A 28 6.45 -2.34 -40.48
N LEU A 29 5.14 -2.20 -40.26
CA LEU A 29 4.12 -2.61 -41.23
C LEU A 29 4.05 -1.71 -42.47
N VAL A 30 4.49 -0.45 -42.37
CA VAL A 30 4.35 0.55 -43.45
C VAL A 30 5.45 0.39 -44.53
N ARG A 31 6.51 -0.39 -44.27
CA ARG A 31 7.57 -0.71 -45.25
C ARG A 31 7.67 -2.23 -45.52
N PRO A 32 6.91 -2.75 -46.48
CA PRO A 32 6.73 -4.19 -46.71
C PRO A 32 7.89 -4.91 -47.42
N ASP A 33 8.93 -4.21 -47.90
CA ASP A 33 10.07 -4.84 -48.62
C ASP A 33 10.97 -5.71 -47.71
N SER A 34 10.76 -5.65 -46.39
CA SER A 34 11.46 -6.45 -45.41
C SER A 34 10.62 -7.68 -45.03
N GLY A 35 10.93 -8.81 -45.68
CA GLY A 35 10.13 -10.04 -45.73
C GLY A 35 9.73 -10.72 -44.40
N GLY A 36 9.07 -11.89 -44.51
CA GLY A 36 8.35 -12.60 -43.43
C GLY A 36 9.10 -12.85 -42.10
N TRP A 37 10.43 -12.68 -42.06
CA TRP A 37 11.20 -12.65 -40.82
C TRP A 37 10.77 -11.50 -39.89
N LEU A 38 10.36 -10.36 -40.44
CA LEU A 38 9.91 -9.21 -39.65
C LEU A 38 8.55 -9.51 -39.02
N VAL A 39 7.64 -10.15 -39.75
CA VAL A 39 6.36 -10.65 -39.21
C VAL A 39 6.62 -11.67 -38.10
N ALA A 40 7.53 -12.62 -38.29
CA ALA A 40 7.89 -13.59 -37.26
C ALA A 40 8.47 -12.93 -36.00
N LEU A 41 9.35 -11.92 -36.17
CA LEU A 41 9.90 -11.14 -35.07
C LEU A 41 8.80 -10.35 -34.34
N LEU A 42 7.87 -9.74 -35.06
CA LEU A 42 6.72 -9.02 -34.48
C LEU A 42 5.82 -9.96 -33.67
N VAL A 43 5.52 -11.15 -34.19
CA VAL A 43 4.74 -12.17 -33.48
C VAL A 43 5.48 -12.63 -32.22
N ALA A 44 6.79 -12.87 -32.30
CA ALA A 44 7.59 -13.23 -31.14
C ALA A 44 7.57 -12.13 -30.06
N ILE A 45 7.76 -10.86 -30.45
CA ILE A 45 7.69 -9.71 -29.54
C ILE A 45 6.30 -9.61 -28.90
N ALA A 46 5.23 -9.76 -29.69
CA ALA A 46 3.86 -9.69 -29.19
C ALA A 46 3.56 -10.82 -28.19
N LEU A 47 3.98 -12.05 -28.47
CA LEU A 47 3.82 -13.18 -27.56
C LEU A 47 4.63 -13.01 -26.27
N THR A 48 5.88 -12.55 -26.36
CA THR A 48 6.71 -12.26 -25.18
C THR A 48 6.11 -11.12 -24.36
N ALA A 49 5.60 -10.07 -25.00
CA ALA A 49 4.93 -8.97 -24.32
C ALA A 49 3.65 -9.45 -23.64
N ALA A 50 2.79 -10.22 -24.34
CA ALA A 50 1.56 -10.78 -23.78
C ALA A 50 1.86 -11.69 -22.58
N TRP A 51 2.86 -12.57 -22.69
CA TRP A 51 3.32 -13.40 -21.59
C TRP A 51 3.82 -12.56 -20.41
N GLY A 52 4.62 -11.53 -20.68
CA GLY A 52 5.09 -10.58 -19.68
C GLY A 52 3.96 -9.84 -18.96
N VAL A 53 2.93 -9.40 -19.69
CA VAL A 53 1.73 -8.79 -19.10
C VAL A 53 0.98 -9.79 -18.23
N VAL A 54 0.76 -11.02 -18.69
CA VAL A 54 0.07 -12.06 -17.91
C VAL A 54 0.84 -12.40 -16.65
N ALA A 55 2.16 -12.61 -16.74
CA ALA A 55 3.03 -12.87 -15.60
C ALA A 55 3.01 -11.71 -14.60
N PHE A 56 3.08 -10.47 -15.10
CA PHE A 56 3.01 -9.27 -14.27
C PHE A 56 1.66 -9.10 -13.57
N VAL A 57 0.55 -9.33 -14.27
CA VAL A 57 -0.80 -9.26 -13.68
C VAL A 57 -0.99 -10.37 -12.64
N ARG A 58 -0.50 -11.57 -12.91
CA ARG A 58 -0.57 -12.70 -11.98
C ARG A 58 0.23 -12.43 -10.72
N GLU A 59 1.47 -11.97 -10.86
CA GLU A 59 2.32 -11.56 -9.74
C GLU A 59 1.66 -10.45 -8.92
N ARG A 60 1.09 -9.44 -9.58
CA ARG A 60 0.33 -8.37 -8.93
C ARG A 60 -0.85 -8.89 -8.10
N ARG A 61 -1.59 -9.86 -8.62
CA ARG A 61 -2.76 -10.45 -7.94
C ARG A 61 -2.37 -11.33 -6.76
N MET A 62 -1.20 -11.94 -6.79
CA MET A 62 -0.70 -12.80 -5.72
C MET A 62 0.03 -12.02 -4.62
N ARG A 63 0.47 -10.78 -4.91
CA ARG A 63 1.19 -9.95 -3.94
C ARG A 63 0.24 -9.37 -2.90
N ASN A 64 0.59 -9.55 -1.62
CA ASN A 64 -0.12 -9.00 -0.49
C ASN A 64 0.89 -8.34 0.47
N PRO A 65 0.93 -7.00 0.61
CA PRO A 65 0.07 -6.00 -0.05
C PRO A 65 0.31 -5.89 -1.56
N ASP A 66 -0.69 -5.38 -2.28
CA ASP A 66 -0.57 -5.05 -3.70
C ASP A 66 0.42 -3.88 -3.93
N PRO A 67 0.78 -3.53 -5.17
CA PRO A 67 1.71 -2.42 -5.40
C PRO A 67 1.19 -1.02 -5.02
N MET A 68 -0.12 -0.87 -4.75
CA MET A 68 -0.71 0.35 -4.22
C MET A 68 -0.71 0.37 -2.68
N GLY A 69 -0.38 -0.74 -2.03
CA GLY A 69 -0.38 -0.89 -0.58
C GLY A 69 -1.73 -1.32 -0.01
N ASP A 70 -2.60 -1.94 -0.82
CA ASP A 70 -3.87 -2.53 -0.40
C ASP A 70 -3.68 -3.99 -0.01
N LEU A 71 -4.27 -4.42 1.12
CA LEU A 71 -4.17 -5.77 1.65
C LEU A 71 -5.37 -6.56 1.15
N ALA A 72 -5.10 -7.72 0.55
CA ALA A 72 -6.16 -8.63 0.13
C ALA A 72 -6.58 -9.57 1.26
N SER A 73 -5.63 -9.97 2.11
CA SER A 73 -5.82 -10.84 3.28
C SER A 73 -4.83 -10.48 4.39
N LEU A 74 -4.99 -11.04 5.58
CA LEU A 74 -3.99 -11.06 6.64
C LEU A 74 -3.19 -12.36 6.69
N ASP A 75 -3.53 -13.34 5.86
CA ASP A 75 -2.85 -14.64 5.83
C ASP A 75 -1.38 -14.47 5.45
N GLY A 76 -0.50 -15.05 6.27
CA GLY A 76 0.95 -14.98 6.07
C GLY A 76 1.56 -13.61 6.34
N ILE A 77 0.81 -12.67 6.93
CA ILE A 77 1.31 -11.37 7.34
C ILE A 77 1.56 -11.37 8.86
N GLU A 78 2.79 -11.06 9.25
CA GLU A 78 3.12 -10.81 10.65
C GLU A 78 2.52 -9.46 11.07
N VAL A 79 1.71 -9.48 12.12
CA VAL A 79 1.05 -8.29 12.65
C VAL A 79 1.50 -8.07 14.09
N VAL A 80 2.05 -6.90 14.34
CA VAL A 80 2.46 -6.44 15.67
C VAL A 80 1.38 -5.51 16.21
N ASP A 81 0.82 -5.85 17.37
CA ASP A 81 -0.23 -5.04 17.99
C ASP A 81 0.36 -3.86 18.77
N ALA A 82 -0.01 -2.64 18.40
CA ALA A 82 0.21 -1.43 19.20
C ALA A 82 -0.95 -1.26 20.16
N ALA A 83 -0.78 -1.70 21.41
CA ALA A 83 -1.80 -1.54 22.43
C ALA A 83 -2.08 -0.06 22.74
N PRO A 84 -3.35 0.34 22.92
CA PRO A 84 -3.69 1.71 23.29
C PRO A 84 -3.12 2.06 24.67
N VAL A 85 -2.63 3.29 24.80
CA VAL A 85 -2.20 3.86 26.08
C VAL A 85 -3.42 4.46 26.80
N ALA A 86 -3.35 4.58 28.12
CA ALA A 86 -4.39 5.20 28.94
C ALA A 86 -4.80 6.58 28.41
N ALA A 87 -6.08 6.95 28.62
CA ALA A 87 -6.78 8.03 27.93
C ALA A 87 -6.09 9.41 27.98
N GLU A 88 -5.24 9.65 28.98
CA GLU A 88 -4.55 10.92 29.22
C GLU A 88 -3.43 11.22 28.19
N VAL A 89 -2.96 10.22 27.45
CA VAL A 89 -1.85 10.35 26.47
C VAL A 89 -2.24 9.87 25.06
N ARG A 90 -3.56 9.81 24.76
CA ARG A 90 -4.01 9.30 23.46
C ARG A 90 -3.67 10.26 22.32
N SER A 91 -2.80 9.81 21.42
CA SER A 91 -2.50 10.42 20.13
C SER A 91 -3.46 9.90 19.05
N VAL A 92 -4.70 10.39 19.10
CA VAL A 92 -5.70 10.09 18.07
C VAL A 92 -5.46 10.98 16.86
N VAL A 93 -5.34 10.37 15.68
CA VAL A 93 -5.08 11.07 14.42
C VAL A 93 -6.19 10.77 13.41
N PRO A 94 -6.78 11.80 12.78
CA PRO A 94 -7.75 11.58 11.72
C PRO A 94 -7.10 11.02 10.46
N VAL A 95 -7.77 10.05 9.86
CA VAL A 95 -7.43 9.52 8.54
C VAL A 95 -7.84 10.56 7.49
N VAL A 96 -6.99 10.74 6.47
CA VAL A 96 -7.27 11.62 5.32
C VAL A 96 -7.78 10.81 4.13
N ASP A 97 -8.43 11.48 3.19
CA ASP A 97 -9.06 10.89 1.99
C ASP A 97 -10.23 9.92 2.23
N VAL A 98 -10.78 9.92 3.45
CA VAL A 98 -11.92 9.08 3.87
C VAL A 98 -13.13 9.21 2.92
N HIS A 99 -13.34 10.38 2.33
CA HIS A 99 -14.40 10.64 1.33
C HIS A 99 -14.34 9.71 0.09
N ARG A 100 -13.15 9.28 -0.35
CA ARG A 100 -12.98 8.41 -1.53
C ARG A 100 -13.29 6.95 -1.22
N HIS A 101 -13.26 6.59 0.07
CA HIS A 101 -13.37 5.21 0.54
C HIS A 101 -14.65 4.96 1.36
N GLN A 102 -15.63 5.87 1.29
CA GLN A 102 -16.90 5.75 2.02
C GLN A 102 -17.59 4.39 1.87
N PRO A 103 -17.69 3.77 0.67
CA PRO A 103 -18.29 2.44 0.54
C PRO A 103 -17.49 1.34 1.26
N ALA A 104 -16.17 1.44 1.28
CA ALA A 104 -15.31 0.47 1.95
C ALA A 104 -15.43 0.59 3.48
N ILE A 105 -15.50 1.83 3.98
CA ILE A 105 -15.68 2.14 5.41
C ILE A 105 -17.06 1.70 5.91
N ASP A 106 -18.09 1.92 5.10
CA ASP A 106 -19.44 1.46 5.41
C ASP A 106 -19.49 -0.06 5.60
N LEU A 107 -18.89 -0.81 4.65
CA LEU A 107 -18.78 -2.27 4.76
C LEU A 107 -17.93 -2.69 5.96
N ALA A 108 -16.82 -1.99 6.24
CA ALA A 108 -16.01 -2.26 7.43
C ALA A 108 -16.82 -2.06 8.71
N ARG A 109 -17.63 -1.00 8.78
CA ARG A 109 -18.49 -0.70 9.93
C ARG A 109 -19.62 -1.72 10.09
N LEU A 110 -20.23 -2.16 8.99
CA LEU A 110 -21.28 -3.18 9.01
C LEU A 110 -20.79 -4.53 9.54
N HIS A 111 -19.55 -4.91 9.22
CA HIS A 111 -18.99 -6.21 9.64
C HIS A 111 -18.24 -6.14 10.96
N GLY A 112 -17.51 -5.06 11.23
CA GLY A 112 -16.62 -4.92 12.39
C GLY A 112 -17.07 -3.92 13.44
N GLY A 113 -18.19 -3.24 13.23
CA GLY A 113 -18.70 -2.21 14.13
C GLY A 113 -17.94 -0.88 14.03
N ALA A 114 -18.31 0.04 14.92
CA ALA A 114 -17.75 1.40 14.95
C ALA A 114 -16.34 1.45 15.55
N SER A 115 -15.99 0.52 16.44
CA SER A 115 -14.65 0.42 17.02
C SER A 115 -14.01 -0.87 16.53
N GLN A 116 -12.98 -0.75 15.71
CA GLN A 116 -12.31 -1.91 15.14
C GLN A 116 -10.82 -1.63 14.93
N PRO A 117 -9.97 -2.66 14.92
CA PRO A 117 -8.57 -2.49 14.59
C PRO A 117 -8.37 -2.02 13.15
N ALA A 118 -7.27 -1.31 12.92
CA ALA A 118 -6.74 -0.98 11.61
C ALA A 118 -5.27 -1.40 11.51
N ILE A 119 -4.81 -1.71 10.30
CA ILE A 119 -3.41 -1.99 9.99
C ILE A 119 -2.82 -0.81 9.24
N LEU A 120 -1.63 -0.41 9.67
CA LEU A 120 -0.83 0.63 9.03
C LEU A 120 0.07 -0.01 7.98
N VAL A 121 -0.13 0.37 6.72
CA VAL A 121 0.62 -0.16 5.58
C VAL A 121 1.55 0.92 5.04
N PRO A 122 2.87 0.85 5.33
CA PRO A 122 3.83 1.80 4.77
C PRO A 122 4.02 1.53 3.27
N ARG A 123 4.43 2.58 2.55
CA ARG A 123 4.58 2.56 1.08
C ARG A 123 3.27 2.32 0.31
N ALA A 124 2.12 2.66 0.90
CA ALA A 124 0.88 2.76 0.15
C ALA A 124 0.89 4.02 -0.73
N ARG A 125 0.08 4.05 -1.79
CA ARG A 125 -0.03 5.20 -2.70
C ARG A 125 -1.41 5.28 -3.33
N ARG A 126 -1.81 6.49 -3.71
CA ARG A 126 -2.98 6.69 -4.58
C ARG A 126 -2.64 6.21 -6.00
N TRP A 127 -3.67 5.83 -6.75
CA TRP A 127 -3.55 5.62 -8.18
C TRP A 127 -2.98 6.89 -8.84
N LEU A 128 -2.00 6.72 -9.73
CA LEU A 128 -1.24 7.78 -10.41
C LEU A 128 -0.42 8.72 -9.50
N SER A 129 -0.36 8.50 -8.18
CA SER A 129 0.53 9.30 -7.31
C SER A 129 1.93 8.69 -7.27
N PRO A 130 2.99 9.47 -7.55
CA PRO A 130 4.36 9.01 -7.34
C PRO A 130 4.74 9.01 -5.85
N ARG A 131 3.97 9.67 -4.98
CA ARG A 131 4.29 9.81 -3.55
C ARG A 131 3.77 8.63 -2.73
N TYR A 132 4.65 8.06 -1.92
CA TYR A 132 4.32 7.07 -0.90
C TYR A 132 3.78 7.73 0.37
N ARG A 133 2.79 7.06 0.96
CA ARG A 133 2.11 7.42 2.20
C ARG A 133 1.93 6.15 3.05
N ILE A 134 1.54 6.32 4.31
CA ILE A 134 1.05 5.22 5.12
C ILE A 134 -0.47 5.07 4.89
N GLY A 135 -0.86 3.93 4.35
CA GLY A 135 -2.26 3.54 4.17
C GLY A 135 -2.84 2.99 5.47
N VAL A 136 -4.12 3.22 5.69
CA VAL A 136 -4.88 2.74 6.85
C VAL A 136 -5.93 1.75 6.37
N GLN A 137 -5.87 0.52 6.86
CA GLN A 137 -6.81 -0.53 6.47
C GLN A 137 -7.56 -1.10 7.68
N LEU A 138 -8.88 -0.98 7.66
CA LEU A 138 -9.76 -1.48 8.71
C LEU A 138 -9.86 -3.01 8.60
N VAL A 139 -9.74 -3.73 9.72
CA VAL A 139 -9.69 -5.21 9.72
C VAL A 139 -10.75 -5.88 10.59
N GLY A 140 -11.83 -5.17 10.94
CA GLY A 140 -12.91 -5.72 11.78
C GLY A 140 -13.86 -6.71 11.08
N GLY A 141 -13.62 -7.08 9.81
CA GLY A 141 -14.55 -7.91 9.04
C GLY A 141 -13.90 -9.15 8.43
N ASP A 142 -14.50 -9.60 7.33
CA ASP A 142 -14.07 -10.74 6.51
C ASP A 142 -12.71 -10.50 5.82
N ARG A 143 -12.43 -9.25 5.43
CA ARG A 143 -11.20 -8.85 4.77
C ARG A 143 -10.80 -7.42 5.13
N PRO A 144 -9.49 -7.10 5.04
CA PRO A 144 -9.01 -5.72 5.19
C PRO A 144 -9.67 -4.78 4.18
N ARG A 145 -9.99 -3.56 4.62
CA ARG A 145 -10.63 -2.53 3.80
C ARG A 145 -9.91 -1.20 3.93
N HIS A 146 -9.46 -0.67 2.80
CA HIS A 146 -8.76 0.62 2.76
C HIS A 146 -9.69 1.77 3.19
N ALA A 147 -9.29 2.50 4.23
CA ALA A 147 -10.01 3.65 4.77
C ALA A 147 -9.43 5.00 4.31
N GLY A 148 -8.16 5.01 3.90
CA GLY A 148 -7.45 6.20 3.46
C GLY A 148 -5.99 6.20 3.90
N PHE A 149 -5.45 7.38 4.17
CA PHE A 149 -4.04 7.54 4.52
C PHE A 149 -3.89 8.28 5.86
N LEU A 150 -2.73 8.15 6.51
CA LEU A 150 -2.38 9.04 7.60
C LEU A 150 -2.15 10.48 7.09
N GLY A 151 -2.46 11.47 7.94
CA GLY A 151 -2.14 12.87 7.67
C GLY A 151 -0.62 13.11 7.57
N ASP A 152 -0.22 14.14 6.82
CA ASP A 152 1.20 14.35 6.46
C ASP A 152 2.15 14.44 7.67
N ALA A 153 1.71 15.01 8.81
CA ALA A 153 2.51 15.10 10.02
C ALA A 153 2.76 13.72 10.67
N ALA A 154 1.70 12.92 10.84
CA ALA A 154 1.80 11.56 11.38
C ALA A 154 2.57 10.64 10.43
N ASP A 155 2.34 10.80 9.13
CA ASP A 155 3.07 10.08 8.10
C ASP A 155 4.57 10.40 8.14
N ALA A 156 4.96 11.68 8.21
CA ALA A 156 6.36 12.07 8.33
C ALA A 156 7.04 11.49 9.59
N ARG A 157 6.32 11.47 10.72
CA ARG A 157 6.83 10.95 12.00
C ARG A 157 7.07 9.44 11.96
N TRP A 158 6.12 8.67 11.42
CA TRP A 158 6.11 7.21 11.57
C TRP A 158 6.63 6.43 10.36
N ARG A 159 6.78 7.07 9.19
CA ARG A 159 7.18 6.42 7.94
C ARG A 159 8.43 5.57 8.09
N ASP A 160 9.51 6.13 8.62
CA ASP A 160 10.81 5.44 8.68
C ASP A 160 10.76 4.25 9.64
N GLY A 161 10.09 4.40 10.79
CA GLY A 161 9.94 3.33 11.79
C GLY A 161 9.12 2.13 11.28
N LEU A 162 7.99 2.41 10.62
CA LEU A 162 7.10 1.39 10.05
C LEU A 162 7.70 0.73 8.81
N ASP A 163 8.36 1.49 7.92
CA ASP A 163 9.01 0.89 6.75
C ASP A 163 10.22 0.04 7.13
N ALA A 164 10.95 0.40 8.18
CA ALA A 164 12.00 -0.42 8.74
C ALA A 164 11.43 -1.73 9.34
N LEU A 165 10.29 -1.68 10.03
CA LEU A 165 9.61 -2.89 10.56
C LEU A 165 9.27 -3.85 9.41
N ARG A 166 8.63 -3.31 8.38
CA ARG A 166 8.22 -4.06 7.19
C ARG A 166 9.42 -4.65 6.46
N THR A 167 10.51 -3.91 6.32
CA THR A 167 11.68 -4.36 5.56
C THR A 167 12.51 -5.38 6.34
N ALA A 168 12.61 -5.24 7.66
CA ALA A 168 13.41 -6.13 8.50
C ALA A 168 12.69 -7.45 8.82
N ARG A 169 11.39 -7.39 9.13
CA ARG A 169 10.62 -8.56 9.61
C ARG A 169 9.47 -8.97 8.69
N GLY A 170 9.11 -8.13 7.70
CA GLY A 170 7.87 -8.34 6.94
C GLY A 170 6.61 -8.00 7.74
N ALA A 171 6.76 -7.38 8.91
CA ALA A 171 5.67 -7.14 9.85
C ALA A 171 5.00 -5.78 9.66
N TYR A 172 3.70 -5.72 9.99
CA TYR A 172 2.86 -4.52 9.95
C TYR A 172 2.28 -4.24 11.33
N VAL A 173 1.89 -3.00 11.58
CA VAL A 173 1.38 -2.61 12.89
C VAL A 173 -0.13 -2.51 12.87
N ARG A 174 -0.78 -3.16 13.83
CA ARG A 174 -2.20 -3.01 14.11
C ARG A 174 -2.39 -1.95 15.19
N VAL A 175 -3.28 -1.01 14.93
CA VAL A 175 -3.66 0.08 15.83
C VAL A 175 -5.18 0.09 16.04
N PRO A 176 -5.68 0.55 17.19
CA PRO A 176 -7.11 0.78 17.37
C PRO A 176 -7.61 1.87 16.42
N ALA A 177 -8.80 1.69 15.85
CA ALA A 177 -9.47 2.69 15.03
C ALA A 177 -10.95 2.85 15.41
N ALA A 178 -11.44 4.07 15.31
CA ALA A 178 -12.83 4.42 15.52
C ALA A 178 -13.42 5.01 14.23
N ILE A 179 -14.60 4.53 13.85
CA ILE A 179 -15.40 5.05 12.75
C ILE A 179 -16.51 5.90 13.36
N GLU A 180 -16.42 7.20 13.16
CA GLU A 180 -17.45 8.14 13.62
C GLU A 180 -18.50 8.40 12.55
N GLY A 181 -19.72 8.70 13.00
CA GLY A 181 -20.88 8.97 12.15
C GLY A 181 -21.89 7.84 12.17
N SER A 182 -23.17 8.19 12.35
CA SER A 182 -24.28 7.23 12.32
C SER A 182 -24.66 6.83 10.88
N ALA A 183 -24.44 7.74 9.92
CA ALA A 183 -24.63 7.57 8.49
C ALA A 183 -23.50 8.29 7.72
N ARG A 184 -23.40 8.04 6.40
CA ARG A 184 -22.41 8.71 5.55
C ARG A 184 -22.60 10.24 5.59
N PRO A 185 -21.52 11.04 5.59
CA PRO A 185 -20.12 10.62 5.50
C PRO A 185 -19.53 10.17 6.84
N PHE A 186 -18.82 9.03 6.83
CA PHE A 186 -18.06 8.53 7.97
C PHE A 186 -16.72 9.24 8.11
N ARG A 187 -16.26 9.41 9.36
CA ARG A 187 -14.88 9.77 9.69
C ARG A 187 -14.18 8.56 10.30
N VAL A 188 -12.87 8.51 10.15
CA VAL A 188 -12.06 7.42 10.70
C VAL A 188 -10.90 8.05 11.44
N ASP A 189 -10.76 7.67 12.70
CA ASP A 189 -9.69 8.11 13.58
C ASP A 189 -8.89 6.89 14.03
N VAL A 190 -7.57 7.02 14.11
CA VAL A 190 -6.65 5.96 14.54
C VAL A 190 -5.87 6.39 15.77
N ASP A 191 -5.72 5.47 16.73
CA ASP A 191 -4.91 5.70 17.93
C ASP A 191 -3.47 5.26 17.67
N LEU A 192 -2.55 6.22 17.61
CA LEU A 192 -1.14 5.95 17.33
C LEU A 192 -0.28 5.86 18.59
N SER A 193 -0.88 5.92 19.78
CA SER A 193 -0.14 6.04 21.05
C SER A 193 0.73 4.81 21.33
N GLY A 194 0.25 3.62 20.96
CA GLY A 194 0.99 2.38 21.09
C GLY A 194 2.19 2.24 20.15
N LEU A 195 2.35 3.14 19.16
CA LEU A 195 3.48 3.09 18.24
C LEU A 195 4.81 3.45 18.89
N GLU A 196 4.79 4.27 19.95
CA GLU A 196 6.02 4.67 20.66
C GLU A 196 6.71 3.48 21.31
N ALA A 197 5.96 2.55 21.90
CA ALA A 197 6.50 1.32 22.49
C ALA A 197 7.18 0.43 21.44
N ILE A 198 6.60 0.33 20.24
CA ILE A 198 7.16 -0.48 19.13
C ILE A 198 8.41 0.18 18.53
N ALA A 199 8.49 1.51 18.58
CA ALA A 199 9.65 2.26 18.11
C ALA A 199 10.79 2.28 19.14
N GLY A 200 10.48 2.35 20.44
CA GLY A 200 11.41 2.41 21.55
C GLY A 200 12.20 1.12 21.80
N ASP A 201 11.61 -0.05 21.50
CA ASP A 201 12.25 -1.37 21.60
C ASP A 201 13.47 -1.54 20.66
N ARG A 202 13.72 -0.58 19.75
CA ARG A 202 14.94 -0.52 18.92
C ARG A 202 16.04 0.38 19.47
N GLY A 203 15.76 1.20 20.49
CA GLY A 203 16.71 2.15 21.09
C GLY A 203 17.53 1.57 22.24
N GLU A 204 17.02 0.54 22.93
CA GLU A 204 17.69 -0.03 24.11
C GLU A 204 18.66 -1.18 23.79
N ALA A 205 18.56 -1.80 22.60
CA ALA A 205 19.45 -2.90 22.20
C ALA A 205 20.91 -2.48 21.86
N SER A 206 21.30 -1.22 22.10
CA SER A 206 22.66 -0.72 21.82
C SER A 206 23.36 -0.05 23.00
N VAL A 207 22.84 -0.19 24.22
CA VAL A 207 23.50 0.32 25.43
C VAL A 207 23.60 -0.79 26.46
N ASP A 208 24.44 -1.78 26.18
CA ASP A 208 25.18 -2.51 27.22
C ASP A 208 26.25 -3.38 26.54
N GLY A 209 27.50 -2.91 26.66
CA GLY A 209 28.71 -3.63 26.32
C GLY A 209 29.86 -3.00 27.11
N PRO A 210 30.47 -3.73 28.05
CA PRO A 210 31.31 -3.20 29.13
C PRO A 210 32.61 -2.53 28.67
#